data_AF-A0A6I6A8A0-F1
#
_entry.id   AF-A0A6I6A8A0-F1
#
_cell.length_a   1.000
_cell.length_b   1.000
_cell.length_c   1.000
_cell.angle_alpha   90.00
_cell.angle_beta   90.00
_cell.angle_gamma   90.00
#
_symmetry.space_group_name_H-M   'P 1'
#
loop_
_entity.id
_entity.type
_entity.pdbx_description
1 polymer ?
#
loop_
_entity_poly.entity_id
_entity_poly.type
_entity_poly.pdbx_seq_one_letter_code
_entity_poly.pdbx_strand_id
1 'polypeptide(L)'
;MSVTRKKEMKPDSAGRYRPRIGYIDSKRQTQKRFNLGTSKIEAEAKRARIQSIYDHQCKRYGQDYWDQIVLQFAEAVAKDQPVHWTVFSNDSTSNDYEAALEVSILNEMSETYGVSIKFDDEEQIQYGKKVLREMLSEDVQEAVSNVLSRYKSEFGPLSEKIRLSDDPLKTDFSKLEDAILAYITNIETTGQRLENGSLSLGSLNRVRLIKQVNEQFGHLTLAELSLQQIDEIVGIWRNRPPSKYQNRCSIDHAQGIIKQIFRFLDWLDTSKYRWEKPKGVDKINRKVVVFPSEKQNSAVTIDTYTPTQLAELIKECDDFQKAIILLCLNCSFAHSEVGRVTLDRFVFDTPHPYAETLGIESSNQDSWLHFNRPKTGVYGEWYLWPETVRYVKLAIDRAQKLGANLICVNGRGNPMYNESWKAPQSAINTWWNGKATKSTRKIGVVTKVGRRIDNFPRYPFKSIRKTVSNELRKKFGGEVASLMLCHGNPTNDDLLNIYADRPFGLLHDALRKIHSLYEPVFKELKT
;
A
#
# COMPACT_ATOMS: atom_id res chain seq x y z
N MET A 1 13.45 20.07 -48.01
CA MET A 1 12.74 18.90 -47.47
C MET A 1 12.15 18.10 -48.63
N SER A 2 12.78 16.98 -49.01
CA SER A 2 12.24 16.12 -50.08
C SER A 2 11.07 15.31 -49.53
N VAL A 3 9.87 15.55 -50.03
CA VAL A 3 8.68 14.78 -49.64
C VAL A 3 8.78 13.40 -50.29
N THR A 4 9.07 12.36 -49.51
CA THR A 4 8.94 10.97 -49.95
C THR A 4 7.48 10.74 -50.32
N ARG A 5 7.17 10.64 -51.62
CA ARG A 5 5.82 10.31 -52.09
C ARG A 5 5.41 8.99 -51.44
N LYS A 6 4.38 9.02 -50.59
CA LYS A 6 3.71 7.83 -50.04
C LYS A 6 3.00 7.08 -51.17
N LYS A 7 3.78 6.47 -52.07
CA LYS A 7 3.24 5.55 -53.07
C LYS A 7 2.82 4.28 -52.34
N GLU A 8 1.62 3.81 -52.66
CA GLU A 8 1.11 2.52 -52.18
C GLU A 8 2.11 1.41 -52.56
N MET A 9 2.41 0.54 -51.60
CA MET A 9 3.42 -0.50 -51.78
C MET A 9 2.84 -1.64 -52.61
N LYS A 10 3.43 -1.90 -53.78
CA LYS A 10 3.03 -3.01 -54.65
C LYS A 10 4.08 -4.13 -54.57
N PRO A 11 3.67 -5.41 -54.50
CA PRO A 11 4.61 -6.52 -54.58
C PRO A 11 5.23 -6.59 -55.98
N ASP A 12 6.44 -7.17 -56.07
CA ASP A 12 7.04 -7.51 -57.36
C ASP A 12 6.40 -8.77 -57.98
N SER A 13 6.86 -9.17 -59.17
CA SER A 13 6.34 -10.37 -59.86
C SER A 13 6.50 -11.67 -59.06
N ALA A 14 7.35 -11.69 -58.03
CA ALA A 14 7.54 -12.82 -57.13
C ALA A 14 6.75 -12.67 -55.80
N GLY A 15 5.83 -11.70 -55.71
CA GLY A 15 5.02 -11.45 -54.53
C GLY A 15 5.77 -10.74 -53.39
N ARG A 16 7.00 -10.24 -53.61
CA ARG A 16 7.84 -9.63 -52.57
C ARG A 16 7.66 -8.12 -52.52
N TYR A 17 7.52 -7.57 -51.32
CA TYR A 17 7.45 -6.14 -51.09
C TYR A 17 8.86 -5.57 -51.02
N ARG A 18 9.24 -4.82 -52.07
CA ARG A 18 10.60 -4.27 -52.21
C ARG A 18 10.62 -2.77 -52.44
N PRO A 19 10.17 -1.95 -51.47
CA PRO A 19 10.17 -0.51 -51.60
C PRO A 19 11.59 0.05 -51.65
N ARG A 20 11.70 1.22 -52.27
CA ARG A 20 12.88 2.06 -52.14
C ARG A 20 12.58 3.10 -51.05
N ILE A 21 13.48 3.20 -50.07
CA ILE A 21 13.35 4.10 -48.93
C ILE A 21 14.63 4.93 -48.87
N GLY A 22 14.49 6.25 -48.70
CA GLY A 22 15.59 7.22 -48.73
C GLY A 22 15.33 8.39 -49.68
N TYR A 23 16.36 9.19 -49.94
CA TYR A 23 16.26 10.44 -50.71
C TYR A 23 15.93 10.25 -52.19
N ILE A 24 15.31 11.26 -52.79
CA ILE A 24 14.97 11.29 -54.21
C ILE A 24 15.98 12.21 -54.91
N ASP A 25 17.00 11.64 -55.57
CA ASP A 25 17.92 12.44 -56.37
C ASP A 25 17.40 12.71 -57.79
N SER A 26 17.64 13.94 -58.23
CA SER A 26 17.66 14.38 -59.63
C SER A 26 18.87 13.84 -60.44
N LYS A 27 19.96 13.40 -59.77
CA LYS A 27 21.25 12.98 -60.37
C LYS A 27 21.46 11.47 -60.53
N ARG A 28 20.39 10.67 -60.58
CA ARG A 28 20.40 9.23 -60.95
C ARG A 28 21.14 8.24 -60.03
N GLN A 29 21.47 8.56 -58.78
CA GLN A 29 21.87 7.48 -57.84
C GLN A 29 20.64 6.65 -57.45
N THR A 30 20.75 5.33 -57.58
CA THR A 30 19.63 4.42 -57.30
C THR A 30 19.41 4.27 -55.81
N GLN A 31 18.23 4.68 -55.32
CA GLN A 31 17.80 4.45 -53.94
C GLN A 31 17.97 2.98 -53.54
N LYS A 32 18.39 2.75 -52.29
CA LYS A 32 18.46 1.41 -51.71
C LYS A 32 17.08 0.76 -51.74
N ARG A 33 17.02 -0.47 -52.24
CA ARG A 33 15.82 -1.30 -52.25
C ARG A 33 15.91 -2.28 -51.09
N PHE A 34 14.92 -2.26 -50.19
CA PHE A 34 14.83 -3.17 -49.07
C PHE A 34 13.89 -4.32 -49.39
N ASN A 35 14.23 -5.55 -49.02
CA ASN A 35 13.33 -6.70 -49.16
C ASN A 35 12.57 -6.90 -47.85
N LEU A 36 11.26 -6.61 -47.84
CA LEU A 36 10.46 -6.59 -46.61
C LEU A 36 9.54 -7.82 -46.47
N GLY A 37 9.80 -8.87 -47.24
CA GLY A 37 9.01 -10.12 -47.21
C GLY A 37 7.84 -10.14 -48.19
N THR A 38 6.93 -11.09 -48.00
CA THR A 38 5.74 -11.33 -48.85
C THR A 38 4.42 -10.93 -48.18
N SER A 39 4.43 -10.65 -46.87
CA SER A 39 3.26 -10.17 -46.12
C SER A 39 3.14 -8.65 -46.23
N LYS A 40 1.98 -8.15 -46.68
CA LYS A 40 1.73 -6.69 -46.82
C LYS A 40 1.82 -5.97 -45.48
N ILE A 41 1.18 -6.53 -44.44
CA ILE A 41 1.11 -5.92 -43.09
C ILE A 41 2.51 -5.83 -42.48
N GLU A 42 3.27 -6.92 -42.55
CA GLU A 42 4.64 -6.97 -42.04
C GLU A 42 5.57 -6.01 -42.82
N ALA A 43 5.43 -5.97 -44.15
CA ALA A 43 6.18 -5.06 -44.99
C ALA A 43 5.87 -3.60 -44.69
N GLU A 44 4.62 -3.25 -44.39
CA GLU A 44 4.22 -1.90 -43.98
C GLU A 44 4.82 -1.50 -42.64
N ALA A 45 4.80 -2.40 -41.64
CA ALA A 45 5.44 -2.18 -40.34
C ALA A 45 6.96 -1.99 -40.48
N LYS A 46 7.65 -2.87 -41.23
CA LYS A 46 9.09 -2.75 -41.50
C LYS A 46 9.43 -1.48 -42.27
N ARG A 47 8.63 -1.12 -43.29
CA ARG A 47 8.80 0.12 -44.06
C ARG A 47 8.69 1.34 -43.16
N ALA A 48 7.67 1.40 -42.30
CA ALA A 48 7.47 2.52 -41.38
C ALA A 48 8.68 2.68 -40.44
N ARG A 49 9.20 1.56 -39.93
CA ARG A 49 10.38 1.55 -39.07
C ARG A 49 11.65 2.00 -39.80
N ILE A 50 11.92 1.48 -41.01
CA ILE A 50 13.08 1.91 -41.82
C ILE A 50 12.96 3.39 -42.22
N GLN A 51 11.75 3.86 -42.54
CA GLN A 51 11.51 5.28 -42.81
C GLN A 51 11.79 6.14 -41.57
N SER A 52 11.39 5.70 -40.38
CA SER A 52 11.71 6.40 -39.13
C SER A 52 13.22 6.49 -38.87
N ILE A 53 13.98 5.43 -39.18
CA ILE A 53 15.46 5.43 -39.09
C ILE A 53 16.03 6.48 -40.07
N TYR A 54 15.56 6.48 -41.31
CA TYR A 54 15.99 7.46 -42.33
C TYR A 54 15.70 8.91 -41.92
N ASP A 55 14.48 9.17 -41.46
CA ASP A 55 14.03 10.50 -41.07
C ASP A 55 14.81 11.01 -39.84
N HIS A 56 15.10 10.11 -38.89
CA HIS A 56 15.95 10.40 -37.74
C HIS A 56 17.36 10.82 -38.18
N GLN A 57 17.99 10.07 -39.07
CA GLN A 57 19.31 10.39 -39.59
C GLN A 57 19.32 11.74 -40.32
N CYS A 58 18.35 11.99 -41.19
CA CYS A 58 18.23 13.27 -41.90
C CYS A 58 18.13 14.45 -40.93
N LYS A 59 17.34 14.29 -39.86
CA LYS A 59 17.17 15.32 -38.84
C LYS A 59 18.43 15.52 -37.99
N ARG A 60 19.11 14.43 -37.61
CA ARG A 60 20.25 14.43 -36.68
C ARG A 60 21.54 14.92 -37.35
N TYR A 61 21.83 14.42 -38.55
CA TYR A 61 23.12 14.64 -39.22
C TYR A 61 23.02 15.63 -40.39
N GLY A 62 21.82 16.08 -40.76
CA GLY A 62 21.61 16.99 -41.89
C GLY A 62 21.94 16.38 -43.26
N GLN A 63 22.13 15.06 -43.33
CA GLN A 63 22.45 14.32 -44.55
C GLN A 63 21.19 13.65 -45.10
N ASP A 64 20.91 13.88 -46.37
CA ASP A 64 19.82 13.26 -47.11
C ASP A 64 20.31 12.08 -47.96
N TYR A 65 21.23 11.28 -47.46
CA TYR A 65 21.63 10.01 -48.07
C TYR A 65 21.90 9.01 -46.97
N TRP A 66 21.73 7.71 -47.22
CA TRP A 66 22.01 6.71 -46.19
C TRP A 66 23.46 6.75 -45.74
N ASP A 67 23.68 7.06 -44.47
CA ASP A 67 24.97 6.85 -43.84
C ASP A 67 25.28 5.35 -43.81
N GLN A 68 26.55 4.98 -43.98
CA GLN A 68 26.94 3.58 -44.13
C GLN A 68 26.62 2.76 -42.87
N ILE A 69 26.73 3.35 -41.68
CA ILE A 69 26.42 2.70 -40.41
C ILE A 69 24.91 2.55 -40.28
N VAL A 70 24.17 3.65 -40.45
CA VAL A 70 22.71 3.67 -40.32
C VAL A 70 22.02 2.74 -41.33
N LEU A 71 22.59 2.59 -42.53
CA LEU A 71 22.12 1.66 -43.54
C LEU A 71 22.13 0.20 -43.04
N GLN A 72 23.13 -0.20 -42.25
CA GLN A 72 23.20 -1.56 -41.70
C GLN A 72 22.03 -1.83 -40.73
N PHE A 73 21.65 -0.85 -39.91
CA PHE A 73 20.48 -0.94 -39.04
C PHE A 73 19.18 -1.05 -39.84
N ALA A 74 19.04 -0.27 -40.91
CA ALA A 74 17.89 -0.36 -41.80
C ALA A 74 17.81 -1.74 -42.50
N GLU A 75 18.95 -2.30 -42.92
CA GLU A 75 19.02 -3.65 -43.49
C GLU A 75 18.69 -4.74 -42.47
N ALA A 76 19.14 -4.59 -41.23
CA ALA A 76 18.83 -5.49 -40.12
C ALA A 76 17.33 -5.52 -39.82
N VAL A 77 16.66 -4.37 -39.79
CA VAL A 77 15.18 -4.28 -39.70
C VAL A 77 14.50 -4.97 -40.87
N ALA A 78 15.01 -4.80 -42.09
CA ALA A 78 14.41 -5.46 -43.27
C ALA A 78 14.48 -6.99 -43.17
N LYS A 79 15.57 -7.52 -42.58
CA LYS A 79 15.85 -8.96 -42.45
C LYS A 79 15.31 -9.61 -41.17
N ASP A 80 14.79 -8.83 -40.21
CA ASP A 80 14.54 -9.26 -38.82
C ASP A 80 15.76 -9.94 -38.18
N GLN A 81 16.93 -9.38 -38.42
CA GLN A 81 18.20 -9.89 -37.90
C GLN A 81 18.87 -8.81 -37.05
N PRO A 82 19.72 -9.19 -36.09
CA PRO A 82 20.60 -8.24 -35.43
C PRO A 82 21.58 -7.63 -36.44
N VAL A 83 22.06 -6.42 -36.17
CA VAL A 83 23.23 -5.87 -36.85
C VAL A 83 24.44 -6.67 -36.38
N HIS A 84 25.16 -7.31 -37.29
CA HIS A 84 26.46 -7.88 -36.99
C HIS A 84 27.49 -6.77 -37.12
N TRP A 85 28.13 -6.43 -35.99
CA TRP A 85 29.13 -5.39 -35.94
C TRP A 85 30.49 -6.00 -35.65
N THR A 86 31.36 -5.94 -36.64
CA THR A 86 32.78 -6.21 -36.45
C THR A 86 33.40 -4.94 -35.88
N VAL A 87 33.85 -4.99 -34.64
CA VAL A 87 34.63 -3.89 -34.04
C VAL A 87 35.91 -3.74 -34.86
N PHE A 88 36.16 -2.58 -35.49
CA PHE A 88 37.12 -2.49 -36.59
C PHE A 88 38.57 -2.09 -36.20
N SER A 89 39.49 -2.87 -36.77
CA SER A 89 40.93 -2.67 -37.07
C SER A 89 41.93 -2.72 -35.91
N ASN A 90 43.11 -3.31 -36.19
CA ASN A 90 44.27 -3.41 -35.31
C ASN A 90 44.78 -2.06 -34.73
N ASP A 91 44.21 -0.93 -35.16
CA ASP A 91 44.53 0.40 -34.63
C ASP A 91 43.67 0.76 -33.40
N SER A 92 42.43 0.26 -33.25
CA SER A 92 41.58 0.54 -32.08
C SER A 92 42.01 -0.22 -30.82
N THR A 93 42.85 -1.25 -30.95
CA THR A 93 43.55 -1.87 -29.82
C THR A 93 44.62 -0.95 -29.20
N SER A 94 44.88 0.23 -29.78
CA SER A 94 45.90 1.17 -29.31
C SER A 94 45.35 2.45 -28.66
N ASN A 95 44.04 2.72 -28.71
CA ASN A 95 43.44 3.97 -28.18
C ASN A 95 42.15 3.73 -27.38
N ASP A 96 42.26 3.84 -26.07
CA ASP A 96 41.18 3.72 -25.08
C ASP A 96 39.98 4.63 -25.37
N TYR A 97 40.22 5.86 -25.84
CA TYR A 97 39.16 6.82 -26.14
C TYR A 97 38.25 6.38 -27.28
N GLU A 98 38.82 5.80 -28.33
CA GLU A 98 38.08 5.36 -29.51
C GLU A 98 37.18 4.17 -29.19
N ALA A 99 37.65 3.23 -28.37
CA ALA A 99 36.85 2.10 -27.88
C ALA A 99 35.63 2.57 -27.07
N ALA A 100 35.80 3.57 -26.19
CA ALA A 100 34.70 4.14 -25.41
C ALA A 100 33.68 4.90 -26.28
N LEU A 101 34.16 5.68 -27.25
CA LEU A 101 33.33 6.45 -28.18
C LEU A 101 32.48 5.53 -29.07
N GLU A 102 33.07 4.47 -29.62
CA GLU A 102 32.38 3.51 -30.46
C GLU A 102 31.26 2.78 -29.70
N VAL A 103 31.53 2.30 -28.49
CA VAL A 103 30.51 1.66 -27.62
C VAL A 103 29.35 2.62 -27.35
N SER A 104 29.63 3.90 -27.09
CA SER A 104 28.60 4.93 -26.84
C SER A 104 27.70 5.14 -28.06
N ILE A 105 28.30 5.31 -29.24
CA ILE A 105 27.58 5.50 -30.51
C ILE A 105 26.71 4.28 -30.84
N LEU A 106 27.25 3.06 -30.68
CA LEU A 106 26.53 1.83 -30.97
C LEU A 106 25.37 1.60 -29.99
N ASN A 107 25.54 1.92 -28.70
CA ASN A 107 24.46 1.84 -27.73
C ASN A 107 23.35 2.86 -28.02
N GLU A 108 23.71 4.11 -28.34
CA GLU A 108 22.75 5.15 -28.78
C GLU A 108 21.95 4.69 -30.00
N MET A 109 22.62 4.14 -31.03
CA MET A 109 21.95 3.67 -32.24
C MET A 109 21.05 2.45 -32.00
N SER A 110 21.51 1.49 -31.19
CA SER A 110 20.71 0.32 -30.80
C SER A 110 19.40 0.74 -30.10
N GLU A 111 19.49 1.62 -29.10
CA GLU A 111 18.34 2.13 -28.35
C GLU A 111 17.42 2.98 -29.24
N THR A 112 17.99 3.87 -30.05
CA THR A 112 17.24 4.79 -30.92
C THR A 112 16.47 4.04 -32.01
N TYR A 113 17.08 3.01 -32.61
CA TYR A 113 16.48 2.27 -33.73
C TYR A 113 15.77 0.98 -33.27
N GLY A 114 15.96 0.58 -32.01
CA GLY A 114 15.40 -0.62 -31.39
C GLY A 114 15.93 -1.93 -31.98
N VAL A 115 17.10 -1.92 -32.63
CA VAL A 115 17.68 -3.08 -33.32
C VAL A 115 18.82 -3.61 -32.48
N SER A 116 18.79 -4.90 -32.15
CA SER A 116 19.89 -5.51 -31.40
C SER A 116 21.16 -5.58 -32.24
N ILE A 117 22.29 -5.39 -31.58
CA ILE A 117 23.63 -5.53 -32.17
C ILE A 117 24.23 -6.84 -31.64
N LYS A 118 24.83 -7.63 -32.53
CA LYS A 118 25.71 -8.75 -32.18
C LYS A 118 27.13 -8.36 -32.54
N PHE A 119 28.01 -8.44 -31.56
CA PHE A 119 29.41 -8.11 -31.73
C PHE A 119 30.20 -9.37 -32.05
N ASP A 120 31.19 -9.25 -32.94
CA ASP A 120 32.09 -10.37 -33.23
C ASP A 120 33.12 -10.60 -32.10
N ASP A 121 33.43 -9.55 -31.32
CA ASP A 121 34.26 -9.60 -30.11
C ASP A 121 33.53 -8.92 -28.94
N GLU A 122 32.94 -9.74 -28.06
CA GLU A 122 32.22 -9.24 -26.89
C GLU A 122 33.17 -8.76 -25.77
N GLU A 123 34.41 -9.24 -25.74
CA GLU A 123 35.43 -8.82 -24.76
C GLU A 123 35.85 -7.37 -25.02
N GLN A 124 36.04 -6.98 -26.28
CA GLN A 124 36.40 -5.61 -26.65
C GLN A 124 35.29 -4.59 -26.29
N ILE A 125 34.02 -4.99 -26.36
CA ILE A 125 32.90 -4.15 -25.90
C ILE A 125 32.89 -4.02 -24.38
N GLN A 126 33.20 -5.09 -23.65
CA GLN A 126 33.36 -4.99 -22.19
C GLN A 126 34.56 -4.11 -21.83
N TYR A 127 35.64 -4.17 -22.61
CA TYR A 127 36.78 -3.26 -22.48
C TYR A 127 36.38 -1.80 -22.72
N GLY A 128 35.72 -1.47 -23.84
CA GLY A 128 35.25 -0.11 -24.10
C GLY A 128 34.27 0.41 -23.04
N LYS A 129 33.38 -0.44 -22.52
CA LYS A 129 32.52 -0.11 -21.37
C LYS A 129 33.32 0.14 -20.09
N LYS A 130 34.38 -0.63 -19.85
CA LYS A 130 35.27 -0.46 -18.71
C LYS A 130 36.01 0.87 -18.82
N VAL A 131 36.64 1.14 -19.96
CA VAL A 131 37.35 2.40 -20.24
C VAL A 131 36.41 3.60 -20.10
N LEU A 132 35.20 3.55 -20.67
CA LEU A 132 34.22 4.62 -20.52
C LEU A 132 33.86 4.88 -19.05
N ARG A 133 33.74 3.82 -18.23
CA ARG A 133 33.53 3.99 -16.77
C ARG A 133 34.74 4.61 -16.10
N GLU A 134 35.96 4.21 -16.47
CA GLU A 134 37.20 4.76 -15.91
C GLU A 134 37.34 6.24 -16.26
N MET A 135 37.16 6.62 -17.54
CA MET A 135 37.15 8.02 -17.98
C MET A 135 36.09 8.86 -17.27
N LEU A 136 34.84 8.37 -17.21
CA LEU A 136 33.77 9.06 -16.47
C LEU A 136 34.11 9.20 -14.98
N SER A 137 34.75 8.19 -14.39
CA SER A 137 35.18 8.24 -12.99
C SER A 137 36.26 9.28 -12.77
N GLU A 138 37.25 9.37 -13.66
CA GLU A 138 38.30 10.38 -13.61
C GLU A 138 37.73 11.79 -13.74
N ASP A 139 36.92 12.05 -14.78
CA ASP A 139 36.28 13.35 -15.02
C ASP A 139 35.41 13.78 -13.83
N VAL A 140 34.63 12.85 -13.28
CA VAL A 140 33.77 13.12 -12.11
C VAL A 140 34.59 13.36 -10.86
N GLN A 141 35.65 12.57 -10.62
CA GLN A 141 36.55 12.80 -9.48
C GLN A 141 37.26 14.14 -9.58
N GLU A 142 37.73 14.52 -10.77
CA GLU A 142 38.35 15.82 -11.02
C GLU A 142 37.34 16.95 -10.77
N ALA A 143 36.13 16.86 -11.35
CA ALA A 143 35.08 17.85 -11.15
C ALA A 143 34.69 17.99 -9.67
N VAL A 144 34.52 16.87 -8.95
CA VAL A 144 34.22 16.87 -7.52
C VAL A 144 35.37 17.47 -6.71
N SER A 145 36.62 17.11 -7.01
CA SER A 145 37.81 17.66 -6.35
C SER A 145 37.92 19.17 -6.55
N ASN A 146 37.70 19.65 -7.78
CA ASN A 146 37.70 21.07 -8.12
C ASN A 146 36.61 21.84 -7.37
N VAL A 147 35.40 21.27 -7.32
CA VAL A 147 34.28 21.86 -6.59
C VAL A 147 34.55 21.89 -5.08
N LEU A 148 35.02 20.78 -4.49
CA LEU A 148 35.37 20.72 -3.07
C LEU A 148 36.49 21.69 -2.71
N SER A 149 37.52 21.80 -3.56
CA SER A 149 38.62 22.75 -3.37
C SER A 149 38.14 24.20 -3.39
N ARG A 150 37.25 24.53 -4.33
CA ARG A 150 36.60 25.86 -4.37
C ARG A 150 35.81 26.14 -3.11
N TYR A 151 34.92 25.23 -2.69
CA TYR A 151 34.12 25.41 -1.48
C TYR A 151 34.95 25.45 -0.20
N LYS A 152 36.03 24.68 -0.12
CA LYS A 152 36.98 24.73 1.00
C LYS A 152 37.69 26.08 1.07
N SER A 153 38.07 26.64 -0.09
CA SER A 153 38.65 27.98 -0.16
C SER A 153 37.65 29.08 0.21
N GLU A 154 36.38 28.96 -0.18
CA GLU A 154 35.36 29.99 0.03
C GLU A 154 34.71 29.93 1.43
N PHE A 155 34.53 28.74 2.00
CA PHE A 155 33.73 28.53 3.22
C PHE A 155 34.50 27.87 4.37
N GLY A 156 35.75 27.44 4.14
CA GLY A 156 36.65 26.95 5.19
C GLY A 156 36.06 25.77 6.00
N PRO A 157 36.10 25.81 7.35
CA PRO A 157 35.65 24.68 8.20
C PRO A 157 34.16 24.30 8.05
N LEU A 158 33.33 25.16 7.44
CA LEU A 158 31.92 24.85 7.21
C LEU A 158 31.73 23.83 6.08
N SER A 159 32.57 23.85 5.04
CA SER A 159 32.47 22.88 3.94
C SER A 159 32.90 21.47 4.38
N GLU A 160 33.78 21.35 5.37
CA GLU A 160 34.22 20.05 5.91
C GLU A 160 33.12 19.32 6.69
N LYS A 161 32.04 20.01 7.06
CA LYS A 161 30.86 19.40 7.69
C LYS A 161 29.89 18.79 6.68
N ILE A 162 30.04 19.09 5.38
CA ILE A 162 29.18 18.55 4.32
C ILE A 162 29.85 17.28 3.77
N ARG A 163 29.27 16.11 4.09
CA ARG A 163 29.73 14.83 3.55
C ARG A 163 28.97 14.52 2.27
N LEU A 164 29.66 14.58 1.13
CA LEU A 164 29.18 13.95 -0.10
C LEU A 164 29.45 12.44 -0.05
N SER A 165 28.69 11.68 -0.83
CA SER A 165 28.89 10.23 -0.99
C SER A 165 30.30 9.92 -1.51
N ASP A 166 30.87 8.79 -1.08
CA ASP A 166 32.22 8.33 -1.46
C ASP A 166 32.33 7.94 -2.95
N ASP A 167 31.20 7.72 -3.63
CA ASP A 167 31.13 7.38 -5.06
C ASP A 167 30.07 8.25 -5.78
N PRO A 168 30.45 9.38 -6.39
CA PRO A 168 29.52 10.28 -7.05
C PRO A 168 28.83 9.65 -8.27
N LEU A 169 29.44 8.63 -8.92
CA LEU A 169 28.85 7.93 -10.06
C LEU A 169 27.69 7.00 -9.66
N LYS A 170 27.69 6.55 -8.41
CA LYS A 170 26.59 5.78 -7.80
C LYS A 170 25.59 6.63 -7.03
N THR A 171 25.79 7.94 -7.01
CA THR A 171 24.99 8.83 -6.17
C THR A 171 23.82 9.37 -6.98
N ASP A 172 22.60 8.96 -6.61
CA ASP A 172 21.38 9.52 -7.17
C ASP A 172 21.09 10.88 -6.54
N PHE A 173 21.16 11.95 -7.33
CA PHE A 173 20.86 13.32 -6.88
C PHE A 173 19.40 13.72 -7.10
N SER A 174 18.54 12.78 -7.51
CA SER A 174 17.10 13.02 -7.61
C SER A 174 16.54 13.49 -6.27
N LYS A 175 15.47 14.30 -6.32
CA LYS A 175 14.78 14.71 -5.10
C LYS A 175 14.09 13.51 -4.45
N LEU A 176 14.15 13.46 -3.13
CA LEU A 176 13.40 12.50 -2.33
C LEU A 176 11.89 12.62 -2.59
N GLU A 177 11.40 13.83 -2.86
CA GLU A 177 10.02 14.07 -3.27
C GLU A 177 9.61 13.23 -4.49
N ASP A 178 10.43 13.20 -5.55
CA ASP A 178 10.13 12.43 -6.76
C ASP A 178 10.05 10.93 -6.46
N ALA A 179 10.97 10.42 -5.65
CA ALA A 179 10.97 9.03 -5.21
C ALA A 179 9.76 8.68 -4.35
N ILE A 180 9.33 9.57 -3.45
CA ILE A 180 8.13 9.36 -2.62
C ILE A 180 6.87 9.39 -3.49
N LEU A 181 6.76 10.29 -4.47
CA LEU A 181 5.61 10.33 -5.40
C LEU A 181 5.55 9.06 -6.25
N ALA A 182 6.69 8.56 -6.72
CA ALA A 182 6.77 7.28 -7.41
C ALA A 182 6.35 6.11 -6.49
N TYR A 183 6.74 6.13 -5.21
CA TYR A 183 6.30 5.13 -4.24
C TYR A 183 4.81 5.20 -3.93
N ILE A 184 4.22 6.41 -3.85
CA ILE A 184 2.77 6.59 -3.71
C ILE A 184 2.06 5.94 -4.89
N THR A 185 2.54 6.20 -6.12
CA THR A 185 2.00 5.59 -7.34
C THR A 185 2.10 4.06 -7.29
N ASN A 186 3.21 3.52 -6.77
CA ASN A 186 3.32 2.08 -6.53
C ASN A 186 2.24 1.59 -5.57
N ILE A 187 2.07 2.21 -4.40
CA ILE A 187 1.02 1.81 -3.44
C ILE A 187 -0.36 1.89 -4.07
N GLU A 188 -0.63 2.91 -4.88
CA GLU A 188 -1.91 3.07 -5.57
C GLU A 188 -2.12 1.99 -6.63
N THR A 189 -1.06 1.46 -7.24
CA THR A 189 -1.11 0.40 -8.25
C THR A 189 -1.21 -0.99 -7.63
N THR A 190 -0.36 -1.29 -6.64
CA THR A 190 -0.16 -2.64 -6.06
C THR A 190 -0.89 -2.85 -4.73
N GLY A 191 -1.41 -1.79 -4.12
CA GLY A 191 -2.09 -1.86 -2.84
C GLY A 191 -3.37 -2.69 -2.89
N GLN A 192 -3.70 -3.33 -1.75
CA GLN A 192 -4.95 -4.07 -1.60
C GLN A 192 -6.15 -3.20 -1.93
N ARG A 193 -7.07 -3.73 -2.75
CA ARG A 193 -8.31 -3.08 -3.17
C ARG A 193 -9.54 -3.75 -2.56
N LEU A 194 -10.61 -2.97 -2.43
CA LEU A 194 -11.95 -3.44 -2.11
C LEU A 194 -12.65 -3.94 -3.38
N GLU A 195 -13.78 -4.61 -3.24
CA GLU A 195 -14.57 -5.13 -4.37
C GLU A 195 -14.99 -4.04 -5.37
N ASN A 196 -15.21 -2.81 -4.91
CA ASN A 196 -15.53 -1.66 -5.75
C ASN A 196 -14.31 -1.07 -6.50
N GLY A 197 -13.15 -1.71 -6.44
CA GLY A 197 -11.89 -1.28 -7.05
C GLY A 197 -11.15 -0.17 -6.29
N SER A 198 -11.74 0.43 -5.24
CA SER A 198 -11.07 1.45 -4.44
C SER A 198 -9.99 0.85 -3.52
N LEU A 199 -9.00 1.65 -3.12
CA LEU A 199 -7.95 1.19 -2.21
C LEU A 199 -8.51 0.89 -0.81
N SER A 200 -8.01 -0.17 -0.19
CA SER A 200 -8.32 -0.47 1.20
C SER A 200 -7.85 0.66 2.13
N LEU A 201 -8.50 0.80 3.29
CA LEU A 201 -8.11 1.80 4.30
C LEU A 201 -6.65 1.62 4.75
N GLY A 202 -6.14 0.39 4.75
CA GLY A 202 -4.74 0.09 5.04
C GLY A 202 -3.79 0.71 4.01
N SER A 203 -4.09 0.54 2.72
CA SER A 203 -3.33 1.14 1.61
C SER A 203 -3.43 2.67 1.63
N LEU A 204 -4.64 3.22 1.83
CA LEU A 204 -4.84 4.68 1.97
C LEU A 204 -4.06 5.27 3.16
N ASN A 205 -3.99 4.55 4.29
CA ASN A 205 -3.22 5.00 5.44
C ASN A 205 -1.71 4.98 5.15
N ARG A 206 -1.19 4.03 4.36
CA ARG A 206 0.21 4.05 3.91
C ARG A 206 0.52 5.28 3.08
N VAL A 207 -0.34 5.62 2.12
CA VAL A 207 -0.23 6.85 1.31
C VAL A 207 -0.24 8.09 2.19
N ARG A 208 -1.18 8.18 3.14
CA ARG A 208 -1.26 9.32 4.08
C ARG A 208 0.03 9.47 4.90
N LEU A 209 0.56 8.37 5.44
CA LEU A 209 1.75 8.40 6.29
C LEU A 209 2.99 8.81 5.50
N ILE A 210 3.19 8.32 4.28
CA ILE A 210 4.36 8.71 3.48
C ILE A 210 4.25 10.14 2.93
N LYS A 211 3.03 10.64 2.65
CA LYS A 211 2.85 12.07 2.32
C LYS A 211 3.32 13.00 3.44
N GLN A 212 3.11 12.61 4.69
CA GLN A 212 3.60 13.36 5.85
C GLN A 212 5.13 13.32 5.96
N VAL A 213 5.78 12.23 5.54
CA VAL A 213 7.25 12.18 5.42
C VAL A 213 7.71 13.12 4.30
N ASN A 214 7.00 13.14 3.17
CA ASN A 214 7.30 14.04 2.05
C ASN A 214 7.23 15.51 2.44
N GLU A 215 6.16 15.90 3.14
CA GLU A 215 5.96 17.29 3.60
C GLU A 215 7.15 17.80 4.44
N GLN A 216 7.80 16.92 5.20
CA GLN A 216 8.88 17.31 6.10
C GLN A 216 10.29 17.15 5.48
N PHE A 217 10.50 16.11 4.66
CA PHE A 217 11.84 15.72 4.20
C PHE A 217 11.98 15.66 2.68
N GLY A 218 10.92 15.92 1.90
CA GLY A 218 10.95 15.82 0.44
C GLY A 218 11.94 16.76 -0.26
N HIS A 219 12.39 17.81 0.45
CA HIS A 219 13.43 18.73 -0.02
C HIS A 219 14.82 18.10 -0.11
N LEU A 220 15.08 17.00 0.61
CA LEU A 220 16.33 16.26 0.54
C LEU A 220 16.47 15.59 -0.83
N THR A 221 17.70 15.30 -1.20
CA THR A 221 18.08 14.45 -2.33
C THR A 221 18.28 13.01 -1.85
N LEU A 222 18.26 12.05 -2.78
CA LEU A 222 18.56 10.65 -2.45
C LEU A 222 20.03 10.47 -1.99
N ALA A 223 20.94 11.31 -2.49
CA ALA A 223 22.34 11.39 -2.04
C ALA A 223 22.46 11.71 -0.54
N GLU A 224 21.59 12.58 -0.02
CA GLU A 224 21.58 12.97 1.39
C GLU A 224 21.01 11.89 2.31
N LEU A 225 20.33 10.86 1.78
CA LEU A 225 19.79 9.73 2.56
C LEU A 225 20.88 8.73 3.00
N SER A 226 21.88 9.23 3.71
CA SER A 226 22.89 8.44 4.41
C SER A 226 22.31 7.70 5.62
N LEU A 227 23.05 6.73 6.17
CA LEU A 227 22.69 6.05 7.42
C LEU A 227 22.37 7.05 8.55
N GLN A 228 23.18 8.09 8.68
CA GLN A 228 23.01 9.14 9.69
C GLN A 228 21.74 9.93 9.45
N GLN A 229 21.50 10.40 8.22
CA GLN A 229 20.30 11.15 7.89
C GLN A 229 19.03 10.34 8.13
N ILE A 230 19.06 9.04 7.81
CA ILE A 230 17.94 8.13 8.08
C ILE A 230 17.72 7.98 9.60
N ASP A 231 18.76 7.80 10.41
CA ASP A 231 18.62 7.75 11.88
C ASP A 231 18.11 9.07 12.46
N GLU A 232 18.50 10.21 11.90
CA GLU A 232 17.98 11.53 12.31
C GLU A 232 16.48 11.66 11.99
N ILE A 233 16.06 11.30 10.77
CA ILE A 233 14.64 11.27 10.37
C ILE A 233 13.85 10.34 11.29
N VAL A 234 14.34 9.12 11.53
CA VAL A 234 13.70 8.16 12.44
C VAL A 234 13.70 8.69 13.87
N GLY A 235 14.76 9.37 14.30
CA GLY A 235 14.94 9.97 15.61
C GLY A 235 13.90 11.05 15.91
N ILE A 236 13.53 11.86 14.92
CA ILE A 236 12.43 12.84 15.04
C ILE A 236 11.14 12.11 15.42
N TRP A 237 10.74 11.11 14.63
CA TRP A 237 9.50 10.36 14.88
C TRP A 237 9.55 9.52 16.15
N ARG A 238 10.72 8.95 16.48
CA ARG A 238 10.97 8.23 17.74
C ARG A 238 10.69 9.08 18.97
N ASN A 239 11.01 10.37 18.89
CA ASN A 239 10.78 11.36 19.94
C ASN A 239 9.40 12.04 19.89
N ARG A 240 8.54 11.61 18.94
CA ARG A 240 7.14 12.03 18.78
C ARG A 240 7.01 13.55 18.66
N PRO A 241 7.22 14.10 17.45
CA PRO A 241 7.18 15.53 17.24
C PRO A 241 5.78 16.07 17.60
N PRO A 242 5.68 17.36 17.95
CA PRO A 242 4.39 18.03 18.13
C PRO A 242 3.52 17.83 16.89
N SER A 243 2.26 17.47 17.10
CA SER A 243 1.24 17.47 16.07
C SER A 243 0.82 18.90 15.75
N LYS A 244 0.03 19.07 14.67
CA LYS A 244 -0.62 20.34 14.31
C LYS A 244 -1.41 20.98 15.47
N TYR A 245 -1.83 20.19 16.46
CA TYR A 245 -2.57 20.66 17.63
C TYR A 245 -1.65 20.89 18.85
N GLN A 246 -0.35 21.14 18.63
CA GLN A 246 0.69 21.43 19.62
C GLN A 246 0.98 20.31 20.65
N ASN A 247 0.15 19.27 20.71
CA ASN A 247 0.41 18.06 21.49
C ASN A 247 1.32 17.10 20.73
N ARG A 248 2.23 16.41 21.41
CA ARG A 248 3.04 15.32 20.83
C ARG A 248 2.14 14.30 20.13
N CYS A 249 2.60 13.75 19.02
CA CYS A 249 1.85 12.70 18.37
C CYS A 249 1.76 11.42 19.23
N SER A 250 0.79 10.55 18.93
CA SER A 250 0.66 9.28 19.65
C SER A 250 1.79 8.30 19.32
N ILE A 251 2.02 7.33 20.21
CA ILE A 251 2.98 6.23 20.00
C ILE A 251 2.65 5.47 18.71
N ASP A 252 1.40 5.06 18.55
CA ASP A 252 0.94 4.33 17.36
C ASP A 252 1.16 5.11 16.06
N HIS A 253 0.98 6.45 16.10
CA HIS A 253 1.20 7.28 14.92
C HIS A 253 2.67 7.32 14.53
N ALA A 254 3.56 7.57 15.49
CA ALA A 254 5.00 7.57 15.25
C ALA A 254 5.52 6.20 14.78
N GLN A 255 5.07 5.10 15.41
CA GLN A 255 5.38 3.74 14.96
C GLN A 255 4.90 3.50 13.53
N GLY A 256 3.70 3.99 13.19
CA GLY A 256 3.15 3.93 11.84
C GLY A 256 4.02 4.65 10.81
N ILE A 257 4.47 5.87 11.12
CA ILE A 257 5.38 6.64 10.24
C ILE A 257 6.71 5.91 10.08
N ILE A 258 7.36 5.50 11.18
CA ILE A 258 8.64 4.79 11.13
C ILE A 258 8.52 3.51 10.29
N LYS A 259 7.47 2.71 10.51
CA LYS A 259 7.22 1.51 9.71
C LYS A 259 7.06 1.84 8.22
N GLN A 260 6.44 2.97 7.90
CA GLN A 260 6.24 3.38 6.52
C GLN A 260 7.53 3.93 5.88
N ILE A 261 8.40 4.60 6.64
CA ILE A 261 9.74 4.99 6.20
C ILE A 261 10.53 3.76 5.78
N PHE A 262 10.61 2.72 6.62
CA PHE A 262 11.37 1.51 6.28
C PHE A 262 10.81 0.78 5.06
N ARG A 263 9.47 0.69 4.92
CA ARG A 263 8.86 0.14 3.70
C ARG A 263 9.20 0.93 2.44
N PHE A 264 9.32 2.25 2.57
CA PHE A 264 9.76 3.11 1.47
C PHE A 264 11.22 2.84 1.12
N LEU A 265 12.12 2.76 2.11
CA LEU A 265 13.54 2.44 1.90
C LEU A 265 13.73 1.06 1.27
N ASP A 266 12.96 0.06 1.71
CA ASP A 266 12.97 -1.30 1.11
C ASP A 266 12.53 -1.27 -0.36
N TRP A 267 11.52 -0.46 -0.69
CA TRP A 267 11.09 -0.28 -2.07
C TRP A 267 12.12 0.51 -2.89
N LEU A 268 12.70 1.57 -2.33
CA LEU A 268 13.64 2.45 -3.01
C LEU A 268 14.89 1.69 -3.47
N ASP A 269 15.41 0.81 -2.60
CA ASP A 269 16.56 -0.06 -2.85
C ASP A 269 16.38 -1.03 -4.04
N THR A 270 15.13 -1.32 -4.41
CA THR A 270 14.78 -2.23 -5.52
C THR A 270 14.11 -1.52 -6.69
N SER A 271 14.13 -0.19 -6.66
CA SER A 271 13.44 0.66 -7.64
C SER A 271 14.34 1.03 -8.82
N LYS A 272 13.83 1.90 -9.70
CA LYS A 272 14.61 2.47 -10.83
C LYS A 272 15.64 3.53 -10.41
N TYR A 273 15.59 3.99 -9.17
CA TYR A 273 16.51 5.00 -8.66
C TYR A 273 17.88 4.35 -8.41
N ARG A 274 18.96 5.08 -8.68
CA ARG A 274 20.34 4.60 -8.47
C ARG A 274 20.74 4.76 -7.00
N TRP A 275 19.89 4.31 -6.09
CA TRP A 275 20.08 4.43 -4.65
C TRP A 275 20.16 3.04 -4.04
N GLU A 276 21.22 2.81 -3.26
CA GLU A 276 21.43 1.57 -2.49
C GLU A 276 21.21 1.84 -1.01
N LYS A 277 20.50 0.94 -0.33
CA LYS A 277 20.23 1.08 1.10
C LYS A 277 21.53 1.05 1.91
N PRO A 278 21.84 2.11 2.69
CA PRO A 278 23.08 2.15 3.45
C PRO A 278 23.20 0.98 4.43
N LYS A 279 24.40 0.39 4.50
CA LYS A 279 24.69 -0.70 5.45
C LYS A 279 24.38 -0.27 6.88
N GLY A 280 23.66 -1.11 7.62
CA GLY A 280 23.32 -0.85 9.02
C GLY A 280 22.00 -0.11 9.24
N VAL A 281 21.30 0.33 8.19
CA VAL A 281 19.95 0.95 8.30
C VAL A 281 18.99 0.04 9.07
N ASP A 282 19.06 -1.28 8.86
CA ASP A 282 18.20 -2.21 9.57
C ASP A 282 18.42 -2.25 11.08
N LYS A 283 19.62 -1.87 11.55
CA LYS A 283 20.00 -1.82 12.96
C LYS A 283 19.58 -0.53 13.67
N ILE A 284 19.04 0.46 12.95
CA ILE A 284 18.55 1.71 13.53
C ILE A 284 17.48 1.39 14.59
N ASN A 285 17.58 2.03 15.75
CA ASN A 285 16.63 1.86 16.84
C ASN A 285 15.28 2.52 16.51
N ARG A 286 14.27 1.70 16.25
CA ARG A 286 12.90 2.10 15.89
C ARG A 286 11.96 2.27 17.10
N LYS A 287 12.45 2.05 18.33
CA LYS A 287 11.63 2.06 19.55
C LYS A 287 11.20 3.48 19.92
N VAL A 288 9.93 3.79 19.68
CA VAL A 288 9.30 5.06 20.06
C VAL A 288 9.35 5.27 21.58
N VAL A 289 9.69 6.49 21.99
CA VAL A 289 9.82 6.87 23.40
C VAL A 289 8.45 6.89 24.08
N VAL A 290 8.35 6.20 25.21
CA VAL A 290 7.22 6.25 26.15
C VAL A 290 7.63 7.12 27.33
N PHE A 291 6.92 8.23 27.57
CA PHE A 291 7.27 9.11 28.67
C PHE A 291 6.75 8.56 30.00
N PRO A 292 7.38 8.89 31.15
CA PRO A 292 6.91 8.46 32.45
C PRO A 292 5.45 8.83 32.73
N SER A 293 4.99 9.99 32.27
CA SER A 293 3.61 10.45 32.40
C SER A 293 2.58 9.59 31.66
N GLU A 294 3.01 8.75 30.72
CA GLU A 294 2.14 7.85 29.94
C GLU A 294 2.22 6.41 30.41
N LYS A 295 3.14 6.10 31.33
CA LYS A 295 3.21 4.77 31.94
C LYS A 295 1.98 4.60 32.82
N GLN A 296 1.08 3.71 32.43
CA GLN A 296 -0.01 3.28 33.30
C GLN A 296 0.57 2.41 34.42
N ASN A 297 0.65 2.98 35.63
CA ASN A 297 0.99 2.26 36.85
C ASN A 297 -0.27 1.65 37.50
N SER A 298 -1.07 0.92 36.72
CA SER A 298 -2.29 0.28 37.21
C SER A 298 -2.37 -1.15 36.69
N ALA A 299 -2.76 -2.07 37.57
CA ALA A 299 -3.11 -3.44 37.17
C ALA A 299 -4.34 -3.47 36.23
N VAL A 300 -5.17 -2.42 36.29
CA VAL A 300 -6.33 -2.22 35.40
C VAL A 300 -5.98 -1.18 34.35
N THR A 301 -5.72 -1.65 33.13
CA THR A 301 -5.30 -0.82 31.99
C THR A 301 -6.40 -0.64 30.93
N ILE A 302 -7.51 -1.36 31.08
CA ILE A 302 -8.57 -1.42 30.07
C ILE A 302 -9.79 -0.66 30.56
N ASP A 303 -10.09 0.46 29.88
CA ASP A 303 -11.34 1.18 30.05
C ASP A 303 -12.53 0.36 29.54
N THR A 304 -13.40 -0.05 30.46
CA THR A 304 -14.65 -0.78 30.20
C THR A 304 -15.80 -0.16 30.98
N TYR A 305 -17.02 -0.24 30.46
CA TYR A 305 -18.21 0.09 31.24
C TYR A 305 -18.55 -1.01 32.24
N THR A 306 -18.97 -0.63 33.44
CA THR A 306 -19.59 -1.56 34.39
C THR A 306 -21.01 -1.95 33.93
N PRO A 307 -21.58 -3.07 34.41
CA PRO A 307 -22.98 -3.42 34.11
C PRO A 307 -23.98 -2.31 34.48
N THR A 308 -23.76 -1.60 35.59
CA THR A 308 -24.60 -0.46 36.00
C THR A 308 -24.47 0.74 35.07
N GLN A 309 -23.26 1.04 34.57
CA GLN A 309 -23.06 2.09 33.57
C GLN A 309 -23.69 1.72 32.22
N LEU A 310 -23.64 0.45 31.83
CA LEU A 310 -24.33 -0.06 30.63
C LEU A 310 -25.84 0.08 30.75
N ALA A 311 -26.41 -0.19 31.92
CA ALA A 311 -27.84 0.00 32.19
C ALA A 311 -28.26 1.47 31.96
N GLU A 312 -27.46 2.44 32.45
CA GLU A 312 -27.72 3.86 32.20
C GLU A 312 -27.68 4.26 30.72
N LEU A 313 -26.83 3.59 29.93
CA LEU A 313 -26.80 3.79 28.47
C LEU A 313 -28.05 3.20 27.80
N ILE A 314 -28.51 2.02 28.23
CA ILE A 314 -29.71 1.37 27.70
C ILE A 314 -30.99 2.20 27.94
N LYS A 315 -31.10 2.89 29.08
CA LYS A 315 -32.23 3.79 29.38
C LYS A 315 -32.42 4.90 28.33
N GLU A 316 -31.34 5.37 27.72
CA GLU A 316 -31.35 6.44 26.70
C GLU A 316 -31.60 5.94 25.27
N CYS A 317 -31.72 4.61 25.10
CA CYS A 317 -31.75 3.97 23.79
C CYS A 317 -33.17 3.63 23.32
N ASP A 318 -33.41 3.82 22.03
CA ASP A 318 -34.54 3.20 21.33
C ASP A 318 -34.27 1.69 21.06
N ASP A 319 -35.26 0.96 20.54
CA ASP A 319 -35.15 -0.49 20.37
C ASP A 319 -34.04 -0.91 19.40
N PHE A 320 -33.82 -0.14 18.34
CA PHE A 320 -32.70 -0.38 17.42
C PHE A 320 -31.36 -0.16 18.12
N GLN A 321 -31.23 0.92 18.89
CA GLN A 321 -30.02 1.23 19.64
C GLN A 321 -29.72 0.17 20.71
N LYS A 322 -30.74 -0.32 21.40
CA LYS A 322 -30.64 -1.45 22.33
C LYS A 322 -30.14 -2.71 21.64
N ALA A 323 -30.69 -3.06 20.47
CA ALA A 323 -30.23 -4.20 19.69
C ALA A 323 -28.73 -4.11 19.36
N ILE A 324 -28.26 -2.94 18.90
CA ILE A 324 -26.85 -2.75 18.56
C ILE A 324 -25.93 -2.85 19.79
N ILE A 325 -26.31 -2.25 20.92
CA ILE A 325 -25.52 -2.32 22.15
C ILE A 325 -25.47 -3.75 22.68
N LEU A 326 -26.63 -4.42 22.78
CA LEU A 326 -26.73 -5.80 23.26
C LEU A 326 -25.92 -6.76 22.38
N LEU A 327 -26.03 -6.63 21.05
CA LEU A 327 -25.25 -7.44 20.11
C LEU A 327 -23.73 -7.20 20.28
N CYS A 328 -23.30 -5.94 20.44
CA CYS A 328 -21.89 -5.64 20.66
C CYS A 328 -21.37 -6.13 22.01
N LEU A 329 -22.23 -6.15 23.03
CA LEU A 329 -21.91 -6.68 24.35
C LEU A 329 -21.80 -8.22 24.29
N ASN A 330 -22.82 -8.89 23.77
CA ASN A 330 -22.93 -10.34 23.70
C ASN A 330 -21.89 -10.98 22.76
N CYS A 331 -21.50 -10.32 21.68
CA CYS A 331 -20.57 -10.86 20.66
C CYS A 331 -19.22 -10.13 20.61
N SER A 332 -18.96 -9.19 21.52
CA SER A 332 -17.72 -8.39 21.54
C SER A 332 -17.41 -7.71 20.19
N PHE A 333 -18.45 -7.25 19.50
CA PHE A 333 -18.29 -6.59 18.21
C PHE A 333 -17.79 -5.16 18.35
N ALA A 334 -16.87 -4.77 17.48
CA ALA A 334 -16.56 -3.37 17.23
C ALA A 334 -17.35 -2.88 16.00
N HIS A 335 -17.09 -1.63 15.61
CA HIS A 335 -17.75 -0.98 14.47
C HIS A 335 -17.78 -1.83 13.21
N SER A 336 -16.67 -2.50 12.89
CA SER A 336 -16.54 -3.27 11.66
C SER A 336 -17.40 -4.53 11.66
N GLU A 337 -17.40 -5.26 12.77
CA GLU A 337 -18.17 -6.49 12.90
C GLU A 337 -19.66 -6.17 12.87
N VAL A 338 -20.16 -5.33 13.79
CA VAL A 338 -21.59 -5.00 13.85
C VAL A 338 -22.10 -4.31 12.58
N GLY A 339 -21.24 -3.55 11.92
CA GLY A 339 -21.54 -2.84 10.69
C GLY A 339 -21.66 -3.72 9.44
N ARG A 340 -21.17 -4.97 9.47
CA ARG A 340 -21.16 -5.90 8.33
C ARG A 340 -21.95 -7.18 8.57
N VAL A 341 -22.52 -7.37 9.76
CA VAL A 341 -23.34 -8.55 10.03
C VAL A 341 -24.61 -8.49 9.19
N THR A 342 -24.79 -9.50 8.35
CA THR A 342 -25.97 -9.67 7.50
C THR A 342 -27.08 -10.44 8.24
N LEU A 343 -28.32 -10.29 7.78
CA LEU A 343 -29.49 -10.85 8.47
C LEU A 343 -29.50 -12.38 8.49
N ASP A 344 -28.92 -13.03 7.48
CA ASP A 344 -28.82 -14.48 7.32
C ASP A 344 -27.85 -15.17 8.31
N ARG A 345 -27.12 -14.38 9.11
CA ARG A 345 -26.12 -14.91 10.07
C ARG A 345 -26.72 -15.35 11.40
N PHE A 346 -27.98 -15.01 11.64
CA PHE A 346 -28.68 -15.33 12.87
C PHE A 346 -29.48 -16.62 12.70
N VAL A 347 -29.31 -17.54 13.64
CA VAL A 347 -30.08 -18.79 13.72
C VAL A 347 -30.87 -18.74 15.02
N PHE A 348 -32.19 -18.64 14.95
CA PHE A 348 -33.04 -18.46 16.12
C PHE A 348 -33.77 -19.74 16.52
N ASP A 349 -34.00 -19.88 17.83
CA ASP A 349 -34.87 -20.89 18.44
C ASP A 349 -34.58 -22.31 17.92
N THR A 350 -33.30 -22.63 17.75
CA THR A 350 -32.83 -23.87 17.11
C THR A 350 -31.63 -24.43 17.87
N PRO A 351 -31.60 -25.74 18.16
CA PRO A 351 -30.48 -26.36 18.82
C PRO A 351 -29.23 -26.29 17.94
N HIS A 352 -28.07 -26.20 18.56
CA HIS A 352 -26.80 -26.14 17.85
C HIS A 352 -26.58 -27.42 17.03
N PRO A 353 -26.30 -27.35 15.72
CA PRO A 353 -26.19 -28.53 14.86
C PRO A 353 -25.06 -29.48 15.26
N TYR A 354 -24.00 -28.96 15.90
CA TYR A 354 -22.87 -29.74 16.42
C TYR A 354 -22.80 -29.78 17.96
N ALA A 355 -23.95 -29.76 18.65
CA ALA A 355 -24.00 -29.70 20.11
C ALA A 355 -23.19 -30.82 20.78
N GLU A 356 -23.30 -32.06 20.28
CA GLU A 356 -22.55 -33.22 20.77
C GLU A 356 -21.04 -33.05 20.58
N THR A 357 -20.58 -32.67 19.38
CA THR A 357 -19.15 -32.45 19.08
C THR A 357 -18.55 -31.32 19.91
N LEU A 358 -19.31 -30.25 20.16
CA LEU A 358 -18.87 -29.13 20.99
C LEU A 358 -19.01 -29.41 22.49
N GLY A 359 -19.64 -30.53 22.89
CA GLY A 359 -19.87 -30.87 24.28
C GLY A 359 -20.79 -29.89 25.02
N ILE A 360 -21.81 -29.36 24.34
CA ILE A 360 -22.77 -28.40 24.92
C ILE A 360 -24.19 -28.96 24.96
N GLU A 361 -24.93 -28.56 26.00
CA GLU A 361 -26.38 -28.73 26.02
C GLU A 361 -27.04 -27.64 25.16
N SER A 362 -27.92 -28.07 24.25
CA SER A 362 -28.65 -27.16 23.39
C SER A 362 -30.09 -27.58 23.13
N SER A 363 -30.98 -26.60 22.98
CA SER A 363 -32.42 -26.80 22.81
C SER A 363 -33.03 -25.83 21.77
N ASN A 364 -34.31 -26.03 21.45
CA ASN A 364 -35.10 -25.14 20.59
C ASN A 364 -35.34 -23.73 21.19
N GLN A 365 -34.76 -23.41 22.34
CA GLN A 365 -34.78 -22.06 22.91
C GLN A 365 -33.48 -21.30 22.69
N ASP A 366 -32.45 -21.99 22.18
CA ASP A 366 -31.16 -21.35 21.92
C ASP A 366 -31.14 -20.62 20.60
N SER A 367 -30.29 -19.61 20.52
CA SER A 367 -30.05 -18.85 19.31
C SER A 367 -28.57 -18.56 19.14
N TRP A 368 -28.14 -18.50 17.89
CA TRP A 368 -26.73 -18.45 17.50
C TRP A 368 -26.49 -17.31 16.52
N LEU A 369 -25.26 -16.83 16.52
CA LEU A 369 -24.73 -15.98 15.47
C LEU A 369 -23.48 -16.63 14.89
N HIS A 370 -23.44 -16.80 13.57
CA HIS A 370 -22.28 -17.30 12.84
C HIS A 370 -21.69 -16.19 11.97
N PHE A 371 -20.44 -15.81 12.19
CA PHE A 371 -19.86 -14.68 11.47
C PHE A 371 -18.36 -14.82 11.25
N ASN A 372 -17.93 -14.76 9.98
CA ASN A 372 -16.52 -14.68 9.62
C ASN A 372 -16.03 -13.25 9.80
N ARG A 373 -15.01 -13.05 10.64
CA ARG A 373 -14.49 -11.72 10.93
C ARG A 373 -13.92 -11.07 9.66
N PRO A 374 -14.46 -9.93 9.18
CA PRO A 374 -14.11 -9.34 7.89
C PRO A 374 -12.62 -9.03 7.71
N LYS A 375 -11.93 -8.67 8.80
CA LYS A 375 -10.50 -8.32 8.77
C LYS A 375 -9.59 -9.53 8.54
N THR A 376 -9.96 -10.68 9.07
CA THR A 376 -9.04 -11.84 9.18
C THR A 376 -9.60 -13.12 8.57
N GLY A 377 -10.86 -13.14 8.16
CA GLY A 377 -11.56 -14.34 7.67
C GLY A 377 -11.84 -15.38 8.74
N VAL A 378 -11.43 -15.12 9.99
CA VAL A 378 -11.54 -16.07 11.10
C VAL A 378 -13.00 -16.30 11.44
N TYR A 379 -13.41 -17.57 11.42
CA TYR A 379 -14.73 -18.00 11.86
C TYR A 379 -14.98 -17.67 13.32
N GLY A 380 -16.17 -17.17 13.61
CA GLY A 380 -16.66 -16.89 14.94
C GLY A 380 -18.08 -17.37 15.09
N GLU A 381 -18.38 -17.84 16.29
CA GLU A 381 -19.70 -18.30 16.68
C GLU A 381 -20.00 -17.91 18.12
N TRP A 382 -21.24 -17.46 18.37
CA TRP A 382 -21.69 -17.01 19.68
C TRP A 382 -23.09 -17.51 20.00
N TYR A 383 -23.26 -17.97 21.24
CA TYR A 383 -24.55 -18.07 21.89
C TYR A 383 -25.15 -16.67 22.13
N LEU A 384 -26.42 -16.48 21.76
CA LEU A 384 -27.13 -15.22 21.97
C LEU A 384 -28.03 -15.32 23.20
N TRP A 385 -27.92 -14.33 24.09
CA TRP A 385 -28.80 -14.20 25.24
C TRP A 385 -30.25 -13.94 24.80
N PRO A 386 -31.26 -14.42 25.54
CA PRO A 386 -32.67 -14.23 25.19
C PRO A 386 -33.05 -12.75 24.97
N GLU A 387 -32.49 -11.86 25.79
CA GLU A 387 -32.69 -10.42 25.69
C GLU A 387 -32.08 -9.85 24.41
N THR A 388 -30.87 -10.31 24.04
CA THR A 388 -30.23 -9.95 22.77
C THR A 388 -31.09 -10.41 21.59
N VAL A 389 -31.55 -11.67 21.61
CA VAL A 389 -32.41 -12.25 20.57
C VAL A 389 -33.65 -11.41 20.34
N ARG A 390 -34.35 -11.03 21.42
CA ARG A 390 -35.57 -10.21 21.34
C ARG A 390 -35.33 -8.91 20.56
N TYR A 391 -34.30 -8.14 20.91
CA TYR A 391 -34.04 -6.85 20.26
C TYR A 391 -33.42 -7.00 18.87
N VAL A 392 -32.61 -8.05 18.65
CA VAL A 392 -32.09 -8.35 17.31
C VAL A 392 -33.22 -8.68 16.36
N LYS A 393 -34.23 -9.48 16.75
CA LYS A 393 -35.41 -9.75 15.92
C LYS A 393 -36.14 -8.46 15.51
N LEU A 394 -36.29 -7.50 16.43
CA LEU A 394 -36.86 -6.17 16.10
C LEU A 394 -35.97 -5.38 15.12
N ALA A 395 -34.65 -5.44 15.28
CA ALA A 395 -33.73 -4.78 14.36
C ALA A 395 -33.70 -5.43 12.97
N ILE A 396 -33.85 -6.76 12.87
CA ILE A 396 -33.98 -7.50 11.61
C ILE A 396 -35.26 -7.07 10.89
N ASP A 397 -36.41 -7.10 11.56
CA ASP A 397 -37.70 -6.65 10.98
C ASP A 397 -37.60 -5.21 10.48
N ARG A 398 -37.00 -4.32 11.28
CA ARG A 398 -36.72 -2.94 10.88
C ARG A 398 -35.83 -2.86 9.63
N ALA A 399 -34.75 -3.64 9.55
CA ALA A 399 -33.85 -3.63 8.40
C ALA A 399 -34.54 -4.13 7.13
N GLN A 400 -35.33 -5.21 7.23
CA GLN A 400 -36.11 -5.76 6.13
C GLN A 400 -37.14 -4.75 5.60
N LYS A 401 -37.87 -4.06 6.49
CA LYS A 401 -38.80 -2.97 6.12
C LYS A 401 -38.12 -1.81 5.40
N LEU A 402 -36.84 -1.59 5.67
CA LEU A 402 -36.01 -0.58 5.01
C LEU A 402 -35.30 -1.11 3.74
N GLY A 403 -35.54 -2.37 3.34
CA GLY A 403 -34.89 -2.99 2.19
C GLY A 403 -33.40 -3.26 2.37
N ALA A 404 -32.91 -3.37 3.61
CA ALA A 404 -31.51 -3.57 3.92
C ALA A 404 -31.20 -5.02 4.32
N ASN A 405 -30.04 -5.53 3.90
CA ASN A 405 -29.52 -6.84 4.30
C ASN A 405 -28.55 -6.78 5.50
N LEU A 406 -28.32 -5.60 6.08
CA LEU A 406 -27.41 -5.40 7.22
C LEU A 406 -28.20 -5.06 8.47
N ILE A 407 -27.77 -5.57 9.62
CA ILE A 407 -28.42 -5.28 10.90
C ILE A 407 -28.21 -3.82 11.33
N CYS A 408 -27.04 -3.24 11.07
CA CYS A 408 -26.66 -1.91 11.54
C CYS A 408 -26.85 -0.84 10.45
N VAL A 409 -28.11 -0.42 10.25
CA VAL A 409 -28.50 0.59 9.24
C VAL A 409 -29.24 1.77 9.86
N ASN A 410 -29.08 2.95 9.26
CA ASN A 410 -29.73 4.17 9.73
C ASN A 410 -31.23 4.22 9.36
N GLY A 411 -31.90 5.34 9.66
CA GLY A 411 -33.34 5.55 9.39
C GLY A 411 -33.76 5.46 7.92
N ARG A 412 -32.82 5.38 6.98
CA ARG A 412 -33.05 5.29 5.53
C ARG A 412 -32.57 3.95 4.93
N GLY A 413 -32.24 2.96 5.77
CA GLY A 413 -31.69 1.68 5.31
C GLY A 413 -30.22 1.74 4.91
N ASN A 414 -29.56 2.89 4.98
CA ASN A 414 -28.14 3.01 4.62
C ASN A 414 -27.24 2.42 5.72
N PRO A 415 -26.14 1.72 5.37
CA PRO A 415 -25.18 1.19 6.33
C PRO A 415 -24.62 2.27 7.26
N MET A 416 -24.52 1.98 8.55
CA MET A 416 -23.84 2.86 9.52
C MET A 416 -22.31 2.66 9.51
N TYR A 417 -21.83 1.58 8.89
CA TYR A 417 -20.43 1.34 8.60
C TYR A 417 -20.27 1.14 7.09
N ASN A 418 -19.35 1.87 6.45
CA ASN A 418 -19.09 1.70 5.03
C ASN A 418 -17.60 1.89 4.70
N GLU A 419 -16.95 0.84 4.20
CA GLU A 419 -15.51 0.84 3.88
C GLU A 419 -15.12 1.85 2.79
N SER A 420 -16.06 2.21 1.90
CA SER A 420 -15.79 3.18 0.84
C SER A 420 -15.70 4.62 1.37
N TRP A 421 -16.15 4.89 2.60
CA TRP A 421 -16.07 6.20 3.20
C TRP A 421 -14.67 6.48 3.76
N LYS A 422 -14.25 7.75 3.72
CA LYS A 422 -12.99 8.21 4.34
C LYS A 422 -12.88 7.86 5.84
N ALA A 423 -14.02 7.81 6.53
CA ALA A 423 -14.13 7.37 7.92
C ALA A 423 -15.28 6.37 8.05
N PRO A 424 -15.04 5.07 7.81
CA PRO A 424 -16.09 4.05 7.72
C PRO A 424 -17.00 3.98 8.94
N GLN A 425 -16.43 4.17 10.13
CA GLN A 425 -17.11 4.10 11.42
C GLN A 425 -17.77 5.42 11.86
N SER A 426 -17.74 6.46 11.03
CA SER A 426 -18.12 7.83 11.44
C SER A 426 -19.57 7.92 11.91
N ALA A 427 -20.53 7.29 11.21
CA ALA A 427 -21.93 7.34 11.59
C ALA A 427 -22.20 6.69 12.97
N ILE A 428 -21.58 5.53 13.25
CA ILE A 428 -21.64 4.89 14.56
C ILE A 428 -20.99 5.78 15.63
N ASN A 429 -19.82 6.37 15.36
CA ASN A 429 -19.16 7.28 16.30
C ASN A 429 -20.00 8.52 16.63
N THR A 430 -20.66 9.10 15.62
CA THR A 430 -21.57 10.23 15.82
C THR A 430 -22.81 9.82 16.61
N TRP A 431 -23.36 8.64 16.35
CA TRP A 431 -24.46 8.08 17.15
C TRP A 431 -24.06 7.82 18.61
N TRP A 432 -22.82 7.38 18.86
CA TRP A 432 -22.35 7.04 20.19
C TRP A 432 -21.92 8.27 21.02
N ASN A 433 -21.02 9.10 20.46
CA ASN A 433 -20.32 10.20 21.14
C ASN A 433 -20.59 11.58 20.52
N GLY A 434 -21.55 11.70 19.60
CA GLY A 434 -21.84 12.96 18.91
C GLY A 434 -22.20 14.09 19.86
N LYS A 435 -21.56 15.24 19.69
CA LYS A 435 -21.94 16.49 20.35
C LYS A 435 -22.88 17.26 19.43
N ALA A 436 -23.88 17.94 20.01
CA ALA A 436 -24.67 18.90 19.26
C ALA A 436 -23.76 20.01 18.71
N THR A 437 -23.95 20.37 17.45
CA THR A 437 -23.27 21.51 16.80
C THR A 437 -24.32 22.45 16.20
N LYS A 438 -23.87 23.59 15.66
CA LYS A 438 -24.76 24.50 14.93
C LYS A 438 -25.49 23.82 13.76
N SER A 439 -24.89 22.78 13.15
CA SER A 439 -25.43 22.07 11.98
C SER A 439 -26.13 20.74 12.30
N THR A 440 -26.01 20.22 13.52
CA THR A 440 -26.71 19.00 13.93
C THR A 440 -27.19 19.06 15.37
N ARG A 441 -28.49 18.85 15.56
CA ARG A 441 -29.11 18.71 16.89
C ARG A 441 -28.97 17.30 17.47
N LYS A 442 -28.43 16.34 16.72
CA LYS A 442 -28.29 14.95 17.19
C LYS A 442 -27.19 14.88 18.25
N ILE A 443 -27.56 14.36 19.42
CA ILE A 443 -26.66 14.11 20.55
C ILE A 443 -26.51 12.60 20.68
N GLY A 444 -25.26 12.12 20.77
CA GLY A 444 -24.98 10.71 20.90
C GLY A 444 -25.30 10.14 22.28
N VAL A 445 -25.53 8.84 22.36
CA VAL A 445 -26.01 8.12 23.57
C VAL A 445 -25.16 8.45 24.81
N VAL A 446 -23.85 8.28 24.74
CA VAL A 446 -22.92 8.55 25.86
C VAL A 446 -22.92 10.03 26.23
N THR A 447 -23.10 10.92 25.25
CA THR A 447 -23.16 12.37 25.51
C THR A 447 -24.46 12.76 26.20
N LYS A 448 -25.59 12.07 25.92
CA LYS A 448 -26.83 12.27 26.67
C LYS A 448 -26.67 11.85 28.12
N VAL A 449 -26.20 10.62 28.38
CA VAL A 449 -26.00 10.11 29.75
C VAL A 449 -25.03 11.00 30.52
N GLY A 450 -23.89 11.35 29.93
CA GLY A 450 -22.90 12.21 30.58
C GLY A 450 -23.28 13.69 30.69
N ARG A 451 -24.50 14.08 30.31
CA ARG A 451 -25.12 15.37 30.69
C ARG A 451 -26.09 15.22 31.87
N ARG A 452 -26.61 14.02 32.11
CA ARG A 452 -27.52 13.70 33.22
C ARG A 452 -26.74 13.25 34.47
N ILE A 453 -25.65 12.51 34.27
CA ILE A 453 -24.87 11.89 35.33
C ILE A 453 -23.48 12.52 35.34
N ASP A 454 -23.15 13.19 36.43
CA ASP A 454 -21.84 13.80 36.63
C ASP A 454 -20.74 12.73 36.63
N ASN A 455 -19.61 13.08 36.01
CA ASN A 455 -18.44 12.20 35.87
C ASN A 455 -18.70 10.85 35.17
N PHE A 456 -19.80 10.71 34.41
CA PHE A 456 -20.04 9.49 33.64
C PHE A 456 -18.92 9.27 32.61
N PRO A 457 -18.33 8.05 32.54
CA PRO A 457 -17.21 7.79 31.63
C PRO A 457 -17.63 7.91 30.17
N ARG A 458 -16.81 8.60 29.37
CA ARG A 458 -17.09 8.83 27.94
C ARG A 458 -16.18 8.00 27.05
N TYR A 459 -16.34 6.68 27.11
CA TYR A 459 -15.50 5.77 26.33
C TYR A 459 -15.94 5.68 24.86
N PRO A 460 -15.00 5.43 23.92
CA PRO A 460 -15.34 5.20 22.51
C PRO A 460 -16.19 3.94 22.35
N PHE A 461 -16.98 3.83 21.27
CA PHE A 461 -17.91 2.70 21.05
C PHE A 461 -17.21 1.32 21.13
N LYS A 462 -15.94 1.25 20.69
CA LYS A 462 -15.11 0.04 20.80
C LYS A 462 -14.87 -0.46 22.24
N SER A 463 -15.22 0.30 23.26
CA SER A 463 -15.12 -0.12 24.67
C SER A 463 -16.15 -1.17 25.06
N ILE A 464 -17.33 -1.19 24.42
CA ILE A 464 -18.36 -2.22 24.66
C ILE A 464 -17.78 -3.62 24.38
N ARG A 465 -17.08 -3.75 23.23
CA ARG A 465 -16.34 -4.97 22.87
C ARG A 465 -15.44 -5.48 23.98
N LYS A 466 -14.76 -4.56 24.67
CA LYS A 466 -13.78 -4.88 25.70
C LYS A 466 -14.45 -5.40 26.97
N THR A 467 -15.67 -4.96 27.29
CA THR A 467 -16.36 -5.30 28.55
C THR A 467 -16.49 -6.81 28.75
N VAL A 468 -17.23 -7.52 27.88
CA VAL A 468 -17.42 -8.99 28.04
C VAL A 468 -16.10 -9.75 27.86
N SER A 469 -15.30 -9.41 26.85
CA SER A 469 -14.03 -10.11 26.61
C SER A 469 -13.06 -10.03 27.81
N ASN A 470 -13.06 -8.91 28.55
CA ASN A 470 -12.22 -8.75 29.73
C ASN A 470 -12.73 -9.60 30.90
N GLU A 471 -14.05 -9.69 31.09
CA GLU A 471 -14.66 -10.56 32.10
C GLU A 471 -14.43 -12.03 31.79
N LEU A 472 -14.57 -12.43 30.52
CA LEU A 472 -14.27 -13.79 30.08
C LEU A 472 -12.80 -14.13 30.32
N ARG A 473 -11.87 -13.22 30.01
CA ARG A 473 -10.44 -13.44 30.25
C ARG A 473 -10.13 -13.71 31.72
N LYS A 474 -10.77 -12.95 32.63
CA LYS A 474 -10.56 -13.08 34.07
C LYS A 474 -11.12 -14.40 34.62
N LYS A 475 -12.29 -14.84 34.12
CA LYS A 475 -13.04 -15.98 34.69
C LYS A 475 -12.77 -17.32 33.99
N PHE A 476 -12.48 -17.30 32.70
CA PHE A 476 -12.38 -18.49 31.84
C PHE A 476 -11.07 -18.57 31.05
N GLY A 477 -10.17 -17.60 31.22
CA GLY A 477 -8.83 -17.63 30.62
C GLY A 477 -8.71 -16.95 29.25
N GLY A 478 -7.47 -16.90 28.77
CA GLY A 478 -7.10 -16.18 27.54
C GLY A 478 -7.71 -16.76 26.27
N GLU A 479 -7.81 -18.09 26.18
CA GLU A 479 -8.33 -18.79 25.00
C GLU A 479 -9.80 -18.44 24.72
N VAL A 480 -10.68 -18.56 25.71
CA VAL A 480 -12.10 -18.20 25.60
C VAL A 480 -12.27 -16.73 25.21
N ALA A 481 -11.50 -15.83 25.83
CA ALA A 481 -11.53 -14.42 25.47
C ALA A 481 -11.01 -14.16 24.04
N SER A 482 -10.06 -14.97 23.56
CA SER A 482 -9.51 -14.88 22.21
C SER A 482 -10.51 -15.38 21.16
N LEU A 483 -11.24 -16.46 21.44
CA LEU A 483 -12.36 -16.96 20.65
C LEU A 483 -13.48 -15.92 20.54
N MET A 484 -13.87 -15.33 21.68
CA MET A 484 -14.88 -14.26 21.75
C MET A 484 -14.55 -13.07 20.82
N LEU A 485 -13.26 -12.78 20.61
CA LEU A 485 -12.77 -11.68 19.80
C LEU A 485 -12.47 -12.08 18.33
N CYS A 486 -12.67 -13.35 17.96
CA CYS A 486 -12.28 -13.96 16.68
C CYS A 486 -10.82 -13.69 16.32
N HIS A 487 -9.92 -13.92 17.25
CA HIS A 487 -8.49 -13.90 16.94
C HIS A 487 -8.08 -15.18 16.20
N GLY A 488 -7.10 -15.04 15.29
CA GLY A 488 -6.63 -16.14 14.45
C GLY A 488 -6.01 -17.27 15.25
N ASN A 489 -5.23 -16.92 16.28
CA ASN A 489 -4.51 -17.84 17.15
C ASN A 489 -5.08 -17.70 18.57
N PRO A 490 -6.12 -18.48 18.93
CA PRO A 490 -6.72 -18.44 20.27
C PRO A 490 -5.75 -18.95 21.34
N THR A 491 -4.86 -19.86 20.98
CA THR A 491 -3.79 -20.41 21.82
C THR A 491 -2.42 -19.94 21.34
N ASN A 492 -1.40 -20.08 22.19
CA ASN A 492 -0.01 -19.85 21.81
C ASN A 492 0.61 -21.06 21.08
N ASP A 493 -0.17 -22.11 20.79
CA ASP A 493 0.27 -23.33 20.11
C ASP A 493 -0.28 -23.34 18.69
N ASP A 494 0.60 -22.99 17.73
CA ASP A 494 0.25 -22.94 16.32
C ASP A 494 -0.12 -24.33 15.75
N LEU A 495 0.40 -25.43 16.31
CA LEU A 495 0.06 -26.78 15.87
C LEU A 495 -1.34 -27.17 16.32
N LEU A 496 -1.71 -26.83 17.56
CA LEU A 496 -3.06 -27.11 18.06
C LEU A 496 -4.13 -26.41 17.20
N ASN A 497 -3.85 -25.19 16.71
CA ASN A 497 -4.74 -24.46 15.81
C ASN A 497 -4.92 -25.12 14.42
N ILE A 498 -4.02 -26.04 14.04
CA ILE A 498 -4.08 -26.78 12.76
C ILE A 498 -4.79 -28.12 12.94
N TYR A 499 -4.57 -28.80 14.07
CA TYR A 499 -4.97 -30.21 14.24
C TYR A 499 -6.20 -30.43 15.12
N ALA A 500 -6.69 -29.41 15.84
CA ALA A 500 -7.85 -29.54 16.72
C ALA A 500 -8.93 -28.53 16.40
N ASP A 501 -10.18 -28.93 16.63
CA ASP A 501 -11.33 -28.03 16.54
C ASP A 501 -11.23 -26.91 17.59
N ARG A 502 -11.70 -25.72 17.22
CA ARG A 502 -11.77 -24.60 18.16
C ARG A 502 -12.81 -24.92 19.24
N PRO A 503 -12.51 -24.72 20.53
CA PRO A 503 -13.39 -25.13 21.62
C PRO A 503 -14.54 -24.13 21.84
N PHE A 504 -15.40 -23.94 20.83
CA PHE A 504 -16.55 -23.02 20.90
C PHE A 504 -17.54 -23.40 22.01
N GLY A 505 -17.64 -24.68 22.37
CA GLY A 505 -18.45 -25.11 23.51
C GLY A 505 -18.08 -24.41 24.82
N LEU A 506 -16.77 -24.23 25.08
CA LEU A 506 -16.29 -23.48 26.26
C LEU A 506 -16.72 -22.02 26.23
N LEU A 507 -16.74 -21.40 25.04
CA LEU A 507 -17.23 -20.03 24.87
C LEU A 507 -18.74 -19.95 25.13
N HIS A 508 -19.53 -20.88 24.59
CA HIS A 508 -20.98 -20.90 24.76
C HIS A 508 -21.37 -21.03 26.23
N ASP A 509 -20.75 -21.97 26.95
CA ASP A 509 -20.94 -22.15 28.39
C ASP A 509 -20.52 -20.91 29.19
N ALA A 510 -19.39 -20.29 28.82
CA ALA A 510 -18.93 -19.09 29.47
C ALA A 510 -19.92 -17.93 29.26
N LEU A 511 -20.47 -17.76 28.05
CA LEU A 511 -21.49 -16.75 27.74
C LEU A 511 -22.77 -16.95 28.55
N ARG A 512 -23.21 -18.21 28.75
CA ARG A 512 -24.34 -18.52 29.64
C ARG A 512 -24.02 -18.15 31.10
N LYS A 513 -22.84 -18.53 31.60
CA LYS A 513 -22.43 -18.30 32.99
C LYS A 513 -22.25 -16.82 33.35
N ILE A 514 -21.85 -15.97 32.39
CA ILE A 514 -21.72 -14.52 32.64
C ILE A 514 -23.01 -13.74 32.43
N HIS A 515 -24.09 -14.36 31.95
CA HIS A 515 -25.37 -13.69 31.68
C HIS A 515 -25.85 -12.90 32.91
N SER A 516 -25.86 -13.54 34.08
CA SER A 516 -26.31 -12.93 35.35
C SER A 516 -25.51 -11.69 35.79
N LEU A 517 -24.27 -11.51 35.30
CA LEU A 517 -23.48 -10.31 35.57
C LEU A 517 -24.11 -9.06 34.94
N TYR A 518 -24.85 -9.24 33.84
CA TYR A 518 -25.49 -8.18 33.08
C TYR A 518 -26.98 -8.03 33.39
N GLU A 519 -27.47 -8.68 34.45
CA GLU A 519 -28.82 -8.50 34.97
C GLU A 519 -29.22 -7.02 35.15
N PRO A 520 -28.35 -6.11 35.64
CA PRO A 520 -28.69 -4.68 35.69
C PRO A 520 -29.03 -4.08 34.34
N VAL A 521 -28.44 -4.58 33.25
CA VAL A 521 -28.71 -4.13 31.87
C VAL A 521 -30.06 -4.67 31.42
N PHE A 522 -30.34 -5.95 31.69
CA PHE A 522 -31.56 -6.62 31.24
C PHE A 522 -32.83 -6.10 31.91
N LYS A 523 -32.74 -5.67 33.18
CA LYS A 523 -33.85 -5.05 33.92
C LYS A 523 -34.35 -3.74 33.31
N GLU A 524 -33.50 -3.03 32.56
CA GLU A 524 -33.87 -1.78 31.88
C GLU A 524 -34.49 -1.99 30.49
N LEU A 525 -34.57 -3.25 30.05
CA LEU A 525 -35.24 -3.61 28.83
C LEU A 525 -36.74 -3.75 29.12
N LYS A 526 -37.56 -3.14 28.26
CA LYS A 526 -39.02 -3.25 28.39
C LYS A 526 -39.39 -4.72 28.18
N THR A 527 -40.24 -5.25 29.05
CA THR A 527 -40.83 -6.58 28.90
C THR A 527 -41.65 -6.68 27.63
#